data_AF-A0A9P6RPM0-F1
#
_entry.id   AF-A0A9P6RPM0-F1
#
_cell.length_a   1.000
_cell.length_b   1.000
_cell.length_c   1.000
_cell.angle_alpha   90.00
_cell.angle_beta   90.00
_cell.angle_gamma   90.00
#
_symmetry.space_group_name_H-M   'P 1'
#
loop_
_entity.id
_entity.type
_entity.pdbx_description
1 polymer ?
#
loop_
_entity_poly.entity_id
_entity_poly.type
_entity_poly.pdbx_seq_one_letter_code
_entity_poly.pdbx_strand_id
1 'polypeptide(L)'
;MKNAIEEIYVSTDVEADGPIPGPHSMLSFASAAYTSDKRLVATFSANLETLPEATAHPIQAAWWKTQPEAWAASRQGLQTPEKAITDYVAWVEALP
;
A
#
# COMPACT_ATOMS: atom_id res chain seq x y z
N MET A 1 -2.09 -31.86 21.38
CA MET A 1 -2.53 -31.13 20.18
C MET A 1 -1.51 -30.04 19.94
N LYS A 2 -0.90 -29.94 18.75
CA LYS A 2 -0.11 -28.75 18.41
C LYS A 2 -1.09 -27.59 18.43
N ASN A 3 -0.83 -26.53 19.20
CA ASN A 3 -1.52 -25.26 18.98
C ASN A 3 -1.18 -24.87 17.55
N ALA A 4 -2.12 -25.05 16.63
CA ALA A 4 -1.95 -24.53 15.28
C ALA A 4 -1.90 -23.02 15.43
N ILE A 5 -0.81 -22.41 14.96
CA ILE A 5 -0.75 -20.96 14.81
C ILE A 5 -1.88 -20.62 13.83
N GLU A 6 -2.74 -19.68 14.23
CA GLU A 6 -3.86 -19.24 13.40
C GLU A 6 -3.29 -18.58 12.14
N GLU A 7 -3.76 -18.99 10.95
CA GLU A 7 -3.33 -18.33 9.72
C GLU A 7 -3.98 -16.95 9.60
N ILE A 8 -3.14 -15.94 9.34
CA ILE A 8 -3.58 -14.58 9.04
C ILE A 8 -3.40 -14.31 7.54
N TYR A 9 -4.48 -13.86 6.90
CA TYR A 9 -4.53 -13.52 5.49
C TYR A 9 -4.43 -12.01 5.34
N VAL A 10 -3.38 -11.53 4.69
CA VAL A 10 -3.18 -10.10 4.43
C VAL A 10 -3.55 -9.80 2.98
N SER A 11 -4.62 -9.04 2.80
CA SER A 11 -5.03 -8.52 1.48
C SER A 11 -4.44 -7.13 1.31
N THR A 12 -3.64 -6.95 0.26
CA THR A 12 -2.94 -5.69 -0.04
C THR A 12 -3.42 -5.13 -1.37
N ASP A 13 -3.64 -3.83 -1.40
CA ASP A 13 -3.95 -3.05 -2.59
C ASP A 13 -2.93 -1.91 -2.76
N VAL A 14 -2.65 -1.56 -4.01
CA VAL A 14 -1.61 -0.59 -4.39
C VAL A 14 -2.14 0.38 -5.43
N GLU A 15 -1.89 1.65 -5.21
CA GLU A 15 -2.08 2.71 -6.19
C GLU A 15 -0.73 3.13 -6.76
N ALA A 16 -0.64 3.28 -8.08
CA ALA A 16 0.59 3.62 -8.78
C ALA A 16 0.36 4.63 -9.90
N ASP A 17 1.42 5.33 -10.30
CA ASP A 17 1.40 6.23 -11.45
C ASP A 17 1.86 5.57 -12.77
N GLY A 18 2.04 4.24 -12.77
CA GLY A 18 2.37 3.47 -13.96
C GLY A 18 2.38 1.95 -13.73
N PRO A 19 2.56 1.15 -14.79
CA PRO A 19 2.32 -0.29 -14.76
C PRO A 19 3.44 -1.13 -14.15
N ILE A 20 4.65 -0.58 -13.97
CA ILE A 20 5.83 -1.32 -13.50
C ILE A 20 6.65 -0.50 -12.51
N PRO A 21 7.30 -1.13 -11.51
CA PRO A 21 8.13 -0.43 -10.52
C PRO A 21 9.45 0.06 -11.13
N GLY A 22 9.97 1.17 -10.62
CA GLY A 22 11.25 1.75 -11.03
C GLY A 22 11.05 2.98 -11.92
N PRO A 23 10.61 2.81 -13.19
CA PRO A 23 10.24 3.95 -14.04
C PRO A 23 9.03 4.73 -13.52
N HIS A 24 8.19 4.09 -12.71
CA HIS A 24 6.94 4.62 -12.14
C HIS A 24 6.93 4.42 -10.62
N SER A 25 6.23 5.30 -9.91
CA SER A 25 6.10 5.29 -8.46
C SER A 25 4.86 4.53 -7.99
N MET A 26 5.04 3.76 -6.92
CA MET A 26 3.93 3.42 -6.02
C MET A 26 3.55 4.69 -5.25
N LEU A 27 2.29 5.09 -5.35
CA LEU A 27 1.77 6.31 -4.71
C LEU A 27 1.26 6.03 -3.31
N SER A 28 0.60 4.89 -3.13
CA SER A 28 0.09 4.44 -1.83
C SER A 28 -0.12 2.94 -1.82
N PHE A 29 -0.17 2.36 -0.64
CA PHE A 29 -0.63 0.99 -0.45
C PHE A 29 -1.39 0.86 0.86
N ALA A 30 -2.30 -0.09 0.90
CA ALA A 30 -3.03 -0.44 2.09
C ALA A 30 -3.16 -1.95 2.21
N SER A 31 -3.16 -2.43 3.45
CA SER A 31 -3.32 -3.82 3.80
C SER A 31 -4.41 -3.99 4.85
N ALA A 32 -5.20 -5.04 4.72
CA ALA A 32 -6.14 -5.49 5.73
C ALA A 32 -5.86 -6.96 6.07
N ALA A 33 -5.64 -7.23 7.36
CA ALA A 33 -5.38 -8.56 7.89
C ALA A 33 -6.68 -9.21 8.36
N TYR A 34 -6.90 -10.46 7.96
CA TYR A 34 -8.10 -11.23 8.29
C TYR A 34 -7.75 -12.62 8.83
N THR A 35 -8.60 -13.13 9.70
CA THR A 35 -8.63 -14.56 10.07
C THR A 35 -9.23 -15.39 8.94
N SER A 36 -9.06 -16.72 9.00
CA SER A 36 -9.64 -17.66 8.03
C SER A 36 -11.18 -17.60 7.93
N ASP A 37 -11.88 -17.21 9.00
CA ASP A 37 -13.32 -16.98 9.02
C ASP A 37 -13.72 -15.55 8.59
N LYS A 38 -12.78 -14.82 7.97
CA LYS A 38 -12.97 -13.49 7.36
C LYS A 38 -13.26 -12.37 8.36
N ARG A 39 -12.80 -12.49 9.61
CA ARG A 39 -12.88 -11.39 10.58
C ARG A 39 -11.69 -10.45 10.40
N LEU A 40 -11.96 -9.15 10.32
CA LEU A 40 -10.91 -8.13 10.25
C LEU A 40 -10.14 -8.08 11.59
N VAL A 41 -8.82 -8.17 11.51
CA VAL A 41 -7.90 -8.12 12.64
C VAL A 41 -7.29 -6.74 12.77
N ALA A 42 -6.71 -6.24 11.69
CA ALA A 42 -6.01 -4.96 11.67
C ALA A 42 -5.93 -4.40 10.25
N THR A 43 -5.64 -3.10 10.13
CA THR A 43 -5.38 -2.42 8.86
C THR A 43 -4.11 -1.60 8.93
N PHE A 44 -3.46 -1.42 7.79
CA PHE A 44 -2.33 -0.53 7.58
C PHE A 44 -2.53 0.25 6.28
N SER A 45 -2.10 1.51 6.23
CA SER A 45 -2.07 2.28 4.99
C SER A 45 -0.96 3.32 5.02
N ALA A 46 -0.33 3.55 3.88
CA ALA A 46 0.65 4.62 3.72
C ALA A 46 0.57 5.25 2.33
N ASN A 47 0.69 6.57 2.29
CA ASN A 47 0.94 7.34 1.09
C ASN A 47 2.44 7.65 0.99
N LEU A 48 2.99 7.54 -0.21
CA LEU A 48 4.43 7.53 -0.44
C LEU A 48 4.89 8.73 -1.25
N GLU A 49 6.05 9.26 -0.91
CA GLU A 49 6.81 10.12 -1.80
C GLU A 49 7.13 9.36 -3.09
N THR A 50 7.11 10.09 -4.22
CA THR A 50 7.49 9.50 -5.52
C THR A 50 8.98 9.26 -5.58
N LEU A 51 9.40 8.23 -6.32
CA LEU A 51 10.83 7.99 -6.55
C LEU A 51 11.44 9.18 -7.34
N PRO A 52 12.63 9.69 -6.97
CA PRO A 52 13.20 10.90 -7.59
C PRO A 52 13.37 10.84 -9.11
N GLU A 53 13.63 9.65 -9.66
CA GLU A 53 13.87 9.44 -11.10
C GLU A 53 12.65 8.84 -11.84
N ALA A 54 11.55 8.56 -11.13
CA ALA A 54 10.36 8.02 -11.73
C ALA A 54 9.51 9.11 -12.38
N THR A 55 8.74 8.74 -13.40
CA THR A 55 7.79 9.61 -14.08
C THR A 55 6.48 8.88 -14.29
N ALA A 56 5.34 9.58 -14.18
CA ALA A 56 4.05 8.95 -14.40
C ALA A 56 3.91 8.46 -15.85
N HIS A 57 3.40 7.24 -16.04
CA HIS A 57 3.10 6.71 -17.36
C HIS A 57 1.96 7.53 -18.00
N PRO A 58 2.01 7.91 -19.29
CA PRO A 58 1.03 8.83 -19.89
C PRO A 58 -0.44 8.39 -19.76
N ILE A 59 -0.71 7.08 -19.86
CA ILE A 59 -2.07 6.53 -19.74
C ILE A 59 -2.59 6.70 -18.30
N GLN A 60 -1.77 6.34 -17.31
CA GLN A 60 -2.11 6.46 -15.89
C GLN A 60 -2.23 7.94 -15.48
N ALA A 61 -1.34 8.80 -15.97
CA ALA A 61 -1.43 10.24 -15.75
C ALA A 61 -2.73 10.84 -16.33
N ALA A 62 -3.18 10.36 -17.50
CA ALA A 62 -4.47 10.77 -18.06
C ALA A 62 -5.65 10.27 -17.21
N TRP A 63 -5.58 9.03 -16.72
CA TRP A 63 -6.60 8.48 -15.82
C TRP A 63 -6.67 9.22 -14.47
N TRP A 64 -5.54 9.50 -13.83
CA TRP A 64 -5.48 10.24 -12.56
C TRP A 64 -6.11 11.63 -12.65
N LYS A 65 -6.03 12.30 -13.81
CA LYS A 65 -6.75 13.57 -14.06
C LYS A 65 -8.28 13.42 -13.99
N THR A 66 -8.81 12.22 -14.20
CA THR A 66 -10.24 11.92 -14.05
C THR A 66 -10.65 11.61 -12.61
N GLN A 67 -9.67 11.37 -11.71
CA GLN A 67 -9.88 10.97 -10.31
C GLN A 67 -9.24 11.99 -9.34
N PRO A 68 -9.64 13.27 -9.36
CA PRO A 68 -8.94 14.32 -8.60
C PRO A 68 -9.00 14.13 -7.08
N GLU A 69 -10.11 13.61 -6.56
CA GLU A 69 -10.28 13.35 -5.13
C GLU A 69 -9.39 12.19 -4.66
N ALA A 70 -9.37 11.09 -5.42
CA ALA A 70 -8.51 9.95 -5.13
C ALA A 70 -7.02 10.30 -5.25
N TRP A 71 -6.65 11.10 -6.26
CA TRP A 71 -5.30 11.65 -6.37
C TRP A 71 -4.96 12.49 -5.14
N ALA A 72 -5.81 13.44 -4.76
CA ALA A 72 -5.56 14.28 -3.58
C ALA A 72 -5.40 13.42 -2.31
N ALA A 73 -6.22 12.39 -2.14
CA ALA A 73 -6.13 11.46 -1.03
C ALA A 73 -4.79 10.69 -1.01
N SER A 74 -4.30 10.19 -2.15
CA SER A 74 -3.02 9.46 -2.24
C SER A 74 -1.80 10.37 -2.09
N ARG A 75 -1.99 11.70 -2.07
CA ARG A 75 -0.91 12.68 -1.88
C ARG A 75 -0.89 13.34 -0.48
N GLN A 76 -1.74 12.91 0.46
CA GLN A 76 -1.75 13.44 1.83
C GLN A 76 -0.79 12.70 2.75
N GLY A 77 -0.12 13.42 3.67
CA GLY A 77 0.67 12.80 4.74
C GLY A 77 1.77 11.86 4.24
N LEU A 78 2.45 12.25 3.15
CA LEU A 78 3.45 11.42 2.49
C LEU A 78 4.57 11.00 3.44
N GLN A 79 5.05 9.79 3.24
CA GLN A 79 6.22 9.23 3.93
C GLN A 79 7.23 8.77 2.89
N THR A 80 8.51 8.75 3.28
CA THR A 80 9.53 8.11 2.44
C THR A 80 9.20 6.61 2.30
N PRO A 81 9.45 6.00 1.13
CA PRO A 81 9.23 4.57 0.94
C PRO A 81 9.95 3.71 1.98
N GLU A 82 11.18 4.07 2.38
CA GLU A 82 11.95 3.33 3.37
C GLU A 82 11.24 3.28 4.72
N LYS A 83 10.75 4.43 5.20
CA LYS A 83 10.03 4.52 6.47
C LYS A 83 8.74 3.69 6.41
N ALA A 84 7.93 3.88 5.37
CA ALA A 84 6.64 3.21 5.25
C ALA A 84 6.77 1.68 5.18
N ILE A 85 7.80 1.17 4.50
CA ILE A 85 8.06 -0.27 4.43
C ILE A 85 8.59 -0.81 5.77
N THR A 86 9.46 -0.08 6.48
CA THR A 86 9.87 -0.49 7.83
C THR A 86 8.69 -0.55 8.79
N ASP A 87 7.80 0.45 8.78
CA ASP A 87 6.60 0.46 9.61
C ASP A 87 5.62 -0.66 9.22
N TYR A 88 5.51 -0.96 7.92
CA TYR A 88 4.69 -2.07 7.44
C TYR A 88 5.21 -3.42 7.91
N VAL A 89 6.52 -3.66 7.86
CA VAL A 89 7.13 -4.89 8.39
C VAL A 89 6.84 -5.03 9.88
N ALA A 90 7.05 -3.96 10.66
CA ALA A 90 6.74 -3.97 12.09
C ALA A 90 5.25 -4.26 12.36
N TRP A 91 4.35 -3.74 11.53
CA TRP A 91 2.92 -4.04 11.61
C TRP A 91 2.60 -5.51 11.30
N VAL A 92 3.20 -6.08 10.25
CA VAL A 92 3.03 -7.50 9.90
C VAL A 92 3.56 -8.42 10.99
N GLU A 93 4.73 -8.13 11.55
CA GLU A 93 5.35 -8.92 12.62
C GLU A 93 4.58 -8.86 13.94
N ALA A 94 3.73 -7.84 14.13
CA ALA A 94 2.88 -7.67 15.31
C ALA A 94 1.50 -8.33 15.17
N LEU A 95 1.17 -8.93 14.01
CA LEU A 95 -0.07 -9.68 13.83
C LEU A 95 -0.05 -10.96 14.71
N PRO A 96 -1.24 -11.42 15.17
CA PRO A 96 -1.37 -12.53 16.12
C PRO A 96 -1.00 -13.90 15.53
#